data_AF-A0A091LJX9-F1
#
_entry.id   AF-A0A091LJX9-F1
#
_cell.length_a   1.000
_cell.length_b   1.000
_cell.length_c   1.000
_cell.angle_alpha   90.00
_cell.angle_beta   90.00
_cell.angle_gamma   90.00
#
_symmetry.space_group_name_H-M   'P 1'
#
loop_
_entity.id
_entity.type
_entity.pdbx_description
1 polymer ?
#
loop_
_entity_poly.entity_id
_entity_poly.type
_entity_poly.pdbx_seq_one_letter_code
_entity_poly.pdbx_strand_id
1 'polypeptide(L)'
;LSTTFLHVWKWVRAFWRKNGLLTLSMLSVATGCLLGFLLRALELTELEKQYFSFPGELLMRMLKMLILPLITSSLMSGLATMDSKACGKMGLITITYYLWTTFMAVTVGIILVVSIHPGAAAQKDDYSVGKVMLSSADALLDLIRNMFPSNLIEASFQQYRTVLVPVVKSPGFPKIPGKSLSFIYFAPDDENPEIHRPVFLELTPSPEMTYRTLPGTSNEMNVLGIVIFSATIGLLLGKMGERG
;
A
#
# COMPACT_ATOMS: atom_id res chain seq x y z
N LEU A 1 -46.30 26.37 -19.89
CA LEU A 1 -45.07 26.28 -19.06
C LEU A 1 -45.20 25.32 -17.87
N SER A 2 -46.33 25.29 -17.14
CA SER A 2 -46.46 24.47 -15.92
C SER A 2 -46.46 22.94 -16.18
N THR A 3 -47.09 22.47 -17.26
CA THR A 3 -47.22 21.04 -17.57
C THR A 3 -45.91 20.38 -17.99
N THR A 4 -45.07 21.07 -18.77
CA THR A 4 -43.75 20.59 -19.18
C THR A 4 -42.78 20.53 -17.99
N PHE A 5 -42.82 21.53 -17.10
CA PHE A 5 -42.02 21.54 -15.87
C PHE A 5 -42.37 20.38 -14.94
N LEU A 6 -43.66 20.10 -14.72
CA LEU A 6 -44.12 18.95 -13.93
C LEU A 6 -43.71 17.60 -14.54
N HIS A 7 -43.70 17.49 -15.87
CA HIS A 7 -43.29 16.27 -16.55
C HIS A 7 -41.78 16.03 -16.42
N VAL A 8 -40.97 17.08 -16.60
CA VAL A 8 -39.51 17.05 -16.40
C VAL A 8 -39.18 16.73 -14.94
N TRP A 9 -39.86 17.35 -13.97
CA TRP A 9 -39.64 17.08 -12.55
C TRP A 9 -39.97 15.63 -12.16
N LYS A 10 -41.07 15.08 -12.68
CA LYS A 10 -41.42 13.66 -12.47
C LYS A 10 -40.38 12.73 -13.07
N TRP A 11 -39.89 13.04 -14.26
CA TRP A 11 -38.83 12.29 -14.93
C TRP A 11 -37.50 12.35 -14.16
N VAL A 12 -37.06 13.54 -13.73
CA VAL A 12 -35.85 13.71 -12.91
C VAL A 12 -35.97 12.93 -11.60
N ARG A 13 -37.11 12.99 -10.91
CA ARG A 13 -37.33 12.22 -9.68
C ARG A 13 -37.36 10.70 -9.93
N ALA A 14 -37.83 10.25 -11.09
CA ALA A 14 -37.80 8.83 -11.47
C ALA A 14 -36.37 8.39 -11.80
N PHE A 15 -35.62 9.22 -12.51
CA PHE A 15 -34.21 8.99 -12.85
C PHE A 15 -33.34 8.92 -11.59
N TRP A 16 -33.52 9.87 -10.66
CA TRP A 16 -32.73 9.92 -9.42
C TRP A 16 -33.05 8.75 -8.48
N ARG A 17 -34.29 8.23 -8.50
CA ARG A 17 -34.62 6.99 -7.78
C ARG A 17 -33.96 5.74 -8.37
N LYS A 18 -33.66 5.72 -9.67
CA LYS A 18 -33.01 4.59 -10.33
C LYS A 18 -31.48 4.68 -10.30
N ASN A 19 -30.93 5.87 -10.52
CA ASN A 19 -29.49 6.11 -10.73
C ASN A 19 -28.88 7.03 -9.66
N GLY A 20 -29.52 7.17 -8.50
CA GLY A 20 -29.14 8.13 -7.46
C GLY A 20 -27.68 8.00 -7.02
N LEU A 21 -27.22 6.78 -6.70
CA LEU A 21 -25.86 6.57 -6.19
C LEU A 21 -24.78 6.92 -7.23
N LEU A 22 -24.94 6.48 -8.48
CA LEU A 22 -24.01 6.78 -9.58
C LEU A 22 -23.95 8.28 -9.86
N THR A 23 -25.10 8.94 -9.94
CA THR A 23 -25.14 10.38 -10.24
C THR A 23 -24.55 11.22 -9.11
N LEU A 24 -24.75 10.80 -7.85
CA LEU A 24 -24.18 11.45 -6.68
C LEU A 24 -22.65 11.25 -6.61
N SER A 25 -22.13 10.06 -6.94
CA SER A 25 -20.67 9.85 -6.95
C SER A 25 -19.97 10.65 -8.04
N MET A 26 -20.55 10.72 -9.25
CA MET A 26 -20.02 11.55 -10.34
C MET A 26 -20.07 13.04 -9.98
N LEU A 27 -21.17 13.52 -9.38
CA LEU A 27 -21.30 14.89 -8.93
C LEU A 27 -20.27 15.21 -7.82
N SER A 28 -20.10 14.28 -6.86
CA SER A 28 -19.12 14.41 -5.77
C SER A 28 -17.70 14.60 -6.29
N VAL A 29 -17.27 13.80 -7.27
CA VAL A 29 -15.94 13.95 -7.90
C VAL A 29 -15.80 15.32 -8.59
N ALA A 30 -16.80 15.75 -9.35
CA ALA A 30 -16.77 17.04 -10.03
C ALA A 30 -16.71 18.21 -9.03
N THR A 31 -17.57 18.19 -8.00
CA THR A 31 -17.58 19.22 -6.95
C THR A 31 -16.31 19.18 -6.11
N GLY A 32 -15.76 18.00 -5.83
CA GLY A 32 -14.52 17.82 -5.07
C GLY A 32 -13.30 18.38 -5.81
N CYS A 33 -13.24 18.18 -7.13
CA CYS A 33 -12.20 18.78 -7.98
C CYS A 33 -12.32 20.31 -8.01
N LEU A 34 -13.55 20.83 -8.21
CA LEU A 34 -13.81 22.28 -8.24
C LEU A 34 -13.46 22.94 -6.89
N LEU A 35 -13.91 22.36 -5.79
CA LEU A 35 -13.57 22.80 -4.44
C LEU A 35 -12.06 22.73 -4.23
N GLY A 36 -11.40 21.62 -4.54
CA GLY A 36 -9.95 21.48 -4.38
C GLY A 36 -9.15 22.54 -5.12
N PHE A 37 -9.55 22.90 -6.35
CA PHE A 37 -8.92 23.99 -7.09
C PHE A 37 -9.17 25.36 -6.45
N LEU A 38 -10.38 25.62 -5.96
CA LEU A 38 -10.73 26.87 -5.28
C LEU A 38 -9.99 27.03 -3.94
N LEU A 39 -9.97 25.98 -3.11
CA LEU A 39 -9.27 25.93 -1.83
C LEU A 39 -7.75 26.05 -2.01
N ARG A 40 -7.19 25.57 -3.13
CA ARG A 40 -5.77 25.78 -3.48
C ARG A 40 -5.44 27.26 -3.69
N ALA A 41 -6.35 28.04 -4.26
CA ALA A 41 -6.14 29.48 -4.49
C ALA A 41 -6.16 30.31 -3.20
N LEU A 42 -6.66 29.75 -2.09
CA LEU A 42 -6.83 30.44 -0.81
C LEU A 42 -5.68 30.19 0.19
N GLU A 43 -4.63 29.45 -0.21
CA GLU A 43 -3.41 29.18 0.60
C GLU A 43 -3.68 28.88 2.10
N LEU A 44 -4.52 27.87 2.36
CA LEU A 44 -4.93 27.45 3.70
C LEU A 44 -3.75 26.96 4.57
N THR A 45 -3.90 27.12 5.87
CA THR A 45 -2.99 26.58 6.89
C THR A 45 -3.11 25.05 6.97
N GLU A 46 -2.04 24.35 7.35
CA GLU A 46 -2.03 22.87 7.46
C GLU A 46 -3.15 22.31 8.37
N LEU A 47 -3.48 23.00 9.47
CA LEU A 47 -4.58 22.62 10.36
C LEU A 47 -5.95 22.65 9.66
N GLU A 48 -6.19 23.65 8.81
CA GLU A 48 -7.46 23.81 8.09
C GLU A 48 -7.61 22.73 7.02
N LYS A 49 -6.51 22.36 6.35
CA LYS A 49 -6.48 21.22 5.40
C LYS A 49 -6.80 19.91 6.11
N GLN A 50 -6.25 19.69 7.31
CA GLN A 50 -6.54 18.49 8.10
C GLN A 50 -8.03 18.41 8.48
N TYR A 51 -8.62 19.50 8.97
CA TYR A 51 -10.06 19.51 9.27
C TYR A 51 -10.94 19.34 8.03
N PHE A 52 -10.57 19.95 6.91
CA PHE A 52 -11.34 19.81 5.66
C PHE A 52 -11.29 18.38 5.08
N SER A 53 -10.17 17.67 5.23
CA SER A 53 -9.99 16.29 4.75
C SER A 53 -10.56 15.22 5.69
N PHE A 54 -10.90 15.58 6.93
CA PHE A 54 -11.46 14.69 7.94
C PHE A 54 -12.64 13.79 7.48
N PRO A 55 -13.67 14.27 6.76
CA PRO A 55 -14.74 13.38 6.27
C PRO A 55 -14.24 12.32 5.29
N GLY A 56 -13.22 12.64 4.48
CA GLY A 56 -12.57 11.67 3.60
C GLY A 56 -11.75 10.64 4.39
N GLU A 57 -11.08 11.07 5.45
CA GLU A 57 -10.36 10.17 6.36
C GLU A 57 -11.33 9.19 7.06
N LEU A 58 -12.47 9.67 7.56
CA LEU A 58 -13.50 8.83 8.17
C LEU A 58 -14.03 7.78 7.18
N LEU A 59 -14.28 8.17 5.92
CA LEU A 59 -14.68 7.23 4.87
C LEU A 59 -13.62 6.13 4.68
N MET A 60 -12.34 6.50 4.58
CA MET A 60 -11.25 5.54 4.43
C MET A 60 -11.14 4.60 5.63
N ARG A 61 -11.36 5.09 6.86
CA ARG A 61 -11.39 4.25 8.07
C ARG A 61 -12.54 3.25 8.05
N MET A 62 -13.75 3.69 7.67
CA MET A 62 -14.93 2.81 7.54
C MET A 62 -14.71 1.72 6.49
N LEU A 63 -14.16 2.07 5.32
CA LEU A 63 -13.87 1.09 4.27
C LEU A 63 -12.83 0.07 4.73
N LYS A 64 -11.72 0.52 5.34
CA LYS A 64 -10.66 -0.38 5.84
C LYS A 64 -11.16 -1.38 6.89
N MET A 65 -12.05 -0.94 7.78
CA MET A 65 -12.65 -1.81 8.81
C MET A 65 -13.47 -2.96 8.20
N LEU A 66 -14.11 -2.75 7.05
CA LEU A 66 -14.94 -3.76 6.39
C LEU A 66 -14.13 -4.79 5.60
N ILE A 67 -12.90 -4.47 5.19
CA ILE A 67 -12.09 -5.33 4.31
C ILE A 67 -11.81 -6.68 4.97
N LEU A 68 -11.34 -6.70 6.22
CA LEU A 68 -10.96 -7.93 6.91
C LEU A 68 -12.11 -8.95 7.05
N PRO A 69 -13.27 -8.60 7.64
CA PRO A 69 -14.37 -9.55 7.79
C PRO A 69 -14.92 -9.96 6.41
N LEU A 70 -15.00 -9.02 5.45
CA LEU A 70 -15.55 -9.32 4.13
C LEU A 70 -14.67 -10.31 3.36
N ILE A 71 -13.35 -10.12 3.35
CA ILE A 71 -12.42 -11.02 2.63
C ILE A 71 -12.45 -12.42 3.23
N THR A 72 -12.33 -12.52 4.56
CA THR A 72 -12.27 -13.83 5.24
C THR A 72 -13.57 -14.61 5.05
N SER A 73 -14.73 -13.99 5.31
CA SER A 73 -16.03 -14.67 5.18
C SER A 73 -16.38 -15.00 3.72
N SER A 74 -16.14 -14.07 2.79
CA SER A 74 -16.52 -14.27 1.38
C SER A 74 -15.66 -15.33 0.69
N LEU A 75 -14.34 -15.37 0.96
CA LEU A 75 -13.46 -16.39 0.39
C LEU A 75 -13.73 -17.76 1.00
N MET A 76 -13.88 -17.85 2.33
CA MET A 76 -14.17 -19.12 2.99
C MET A 76 -15.49 -19.72 2.47
N SER A 77 -16.57 -18.94 2.47
CA SER A 77 -17.88 -19.41 1.96
C SER A 77 -17.86 -19.67 0.45
N GLY A 78 -17.20 -18.81 -0.32
CA GLY A 78 -17.11 -18.95 -1.77
C GLY A 78 -16.41 -20.24 -2.19
N LEU A 79 -15.31 -20.62 -1.51
CA LEU A 79 -14.58 -21.84 -1.84
C LEU A 79 -15.16 -23.10 -1.19
N ALA A 80 -15.80 -22.99 -0.02
CA ALA A 80 -16.42 -24.13 0.64
C ALA A 80 -17.61 -24.71 -0.15
N THR A 81 -18.31 -23.88 -0.91
CA THR A 81 -19.46 -24.31 -1.74
C THR A 81 -19.05 -24.91 -3.09
N MET A 82 -17.76 -24.84 -3.46
CA MET A 82 -17.27 -25.28 -4.77
C MET A 82 -16.56 -26.64 -4.68
N ASP A 83 -16.82 -27.50 -5.67
CA ASP A 83 -16.08 -28.76 -5.82
C ASP A 83 -14.58 -28.50 -5.99
N SER A 84 -13.72 -29.24 -5.28
CA SER A 84 -12.26 -29.01 -5.30
C SER A 84 -11.66 -29.09 -6.71
N LYS A 85 -12.19 -29.98 -7.57
CA LYS A 85 -11.75 -30.11 -8.98
C LYS A 85 -12.14 -28.88 -9.81
N ALA A 86 -13.36 -28.36 -9.60
CA ALA A 86 -13.83 -27.17 -10.28
C ALA A 86 -13.06 -25.93 -9.80
N CYS A 87 -12.81 -25.80 -8.50
CA CYS A 87 -11.99 -24.71 -7.95
C CYS A 87 -10.57 -24.71 -8.52
N GLY A 88 -9.91 -25.87 -8.63
CA GLY A 88 -8.56 -25.95 -9.20
C GLY A 88 -8.51 -25.48 -10.66
N LYS A 89 -9.50 -25.88 -11.48
CA LYS A 89 -9.60 -25.45 -12.88
C LYS A 89 -9.88 -23.95 -13.00
N MET A 90 -10.83 -23.43 -12.21
CA MET A 90 -11.14 -21.99 -12.19
C MET A 90 -9.96 -21.17 -11.71
N GLY A 91 -9.23 -21.64 -10.68
CA GLY A 91 -8.03 -21.01 -10.17
C GLY A 91 -6.92 -20.92 -11.23
N LEU A 92 -6.65 -22.01 -11.95
CA LEU A 92 -5.64 -22.01 -13.02
C LEU A 92 -6.00 -21.06 -14.17
N ILE A 93 -7.26 -21.04 -14.60
CA ILE A 93 -7.74 -20.10 -15.62
C ILE A 93 -7.57 -18.67 -15.13
N THR A 94 -7.92 -18.38 -13.87
CA THR A 94 -7.82 -17.04 -13.27
C THR A 94 -6.37 -16.57 -13.16
N ILE A 95 -5.46 -17.42 -12.66
CA ILE A 95 -4.02 -17.09 -12.56
C ILE A 95 -3.44 -16.81 -13.95
N THR A 96 -3.72 -17.68 -14.93
CA THR A 96 -3.23 -17.50 -16.31
C THR A 96 -3.77 -16.21 -16.92
N TYR A 97 -5.06 -15.92 -16.72
CA TYR A 97 -5.70 -14.69 -17.18
C TYR A 97 -5.07 -13.44 -16.56
N TYR A 98 -4.81 -13.42 -15.25
CA TYR A 98 -4.17 -12.29 -14.59
C TYR A 98 -2.72 -12.10 -15.02
N LEU A 99 -1.95 -13.17 -15.18
CA LEU A 99 -0.57 -13.06 -15.68
C LEU A 99 -0.54 -12.51 -17.11
N TRP A 100 -1.41 -13.01 -17.99
CA TRP A 100 -1.47 -12.55 -19.38
C TRP A 100 -1.89 -11.08 -19.49
N THR A 101 -2.95 -10.67 -18.80
CA THR A 101 -3.44 -9.29 -18.83
C THR A 101 -2.48 -8.31 -18.18
N THR A 102 -1.83 -8.69 -17.07
CA THR A 102 -0.78 -7.87 -16.43
C THR A 102 0.41 -7.69 -17.36
N PHE A 103 0.87 -8.76 -18.01
CA PHE A 103 1.96 -8.68 -18.97
C PHE A 103 1.64 -7.71 -20.11
N MET A 104 0.47 -7.83 -20.73
CA MET A 104 0.01 -6.92 -21.79
C MET A 104 -0.09 -5.47 -21.29
N ALA A 105 -0.66 -5.24 -20.09
CA ALA A 105 -0.79 -3.91 -19.50
C ALA A 105 0.57 -3.26 -19.21
N VAL A 106 1.52 -4.01 -18.66
CA VAL A 106 2.89 -3.54 -18.39
C VAL A 106 3.62 -3.21 -19.69
N THR A 107 3.53 -4.06 -20.71
CA THR A 107 4.13 -3.77 -22.02
C THR A 107 3.58 -2.48 -22.63
N VAL A 108 2.26 -2.31 -22.65
CA VAL A 108 1.62 -1.08 -23.15
C VAL A 108 2.02 0.14 -22.30
N GLY A 109 2.06 0.00 -20.97
CA GLY A 109 2.48 1.07 -20.06
C GLY A 109 3.92 1.53 -20.30
N ILE A 110 4.85 0.58 -20.50
CA ILE A 110 6.25 0.88 -20.83
C ILE A 110 6.35 1.57 -22.19
N ILE A 111 5.64 1.08 -23.21
CA ILE A 111 5.63 1.72 -24.53
C ILE A 111 5.12 3.15 -24.44
N LEU A 112 4.04 3.38 -23.69
CA LEU A 112 3.42 4.70 -23.55
C LEU A 112 4.33 5.69 -22.80
N VAL A 113 4.92 5.28 -21.67
CA VAL A 113 5.80 6.15 -20.87
C VAL A 113 7.09 6.49 -21.61
N VAL A 114 7.67 5.53 -22.34
CA VAL A 114 8.86 5.76 -23.18
C VAL A 114 8.51 6.53 -24.47
N SER A 115 7.26 6.54 -24.92
CA SER A 115 6.89 7.36 -26.10
C SER A 115 6.62 8.81 -25.71
N ILE A 116 5.87 9.03 -24.63
CA ILE A 116 5.41 10.37 -24.22
C ILE A 116 6.48 11.08 -23.36
N HIS A 117 7.33 10.33 -22.65
CA HIS A 117 8.29 10.84 -21.66
C HIS A 117 7.68 11.90 -20.71
N PRO A 118 6.58 11.57 -20.00
CA PRO A 118 5.94 12.52 -19.10
C PRO A 118 6.89 12.88 -17.95
N GLY A 119 7.00 14.18 -17.63
CA GLY A 119 7.80 14.66 -16.49
C GLY A 119 9.21 15.16 -16.83
N ALA A 120 9.66 15.08 -18.10
CA ALA A 120 10.95 15.64 -18.51
C ALA A 120 11.08 17.16 -18.23
N ALA A 121 9.97 17.90 -18.21
CA ALA A 121 9.93 19.32 -17.87
C ALA A 121 9.82 19.63 -16.36
N ALA A 122 9.65 18.61 -15.51
CA ALA A 122 9.42 18.74 -14.07
C ALA A 122 10.63 18.28 -13.23
N GLN A 123 11.80 18.10 -13.85
CA GLN A 123 13.02 17.68 -13.18
C GLN A 123 13.57 18.83 -12.32
N LYS A 124 13.07 18.95 -11.09
CA LYS A 124 13.78 19.63 -10.00
C LYS A 124 14.87 18.67 -9.53
N ASP A 125 16.11 19.14 -9.46
CA ASP A 125 17.33 18.40 -9.09
C ASP A 125 17.38 17.93 -7.62
N ASP A 126 16.24 17.61 -7.01
CA ASP A 126 16.16 17.08 -5.65
C ASP A 126 16.30 15.55 -5.68
N TYR A 127 17.45 15.08 -6.19
CA TYR A 127 17.86 13.69 -6.04
C TYR A 127 18.35 13.52 -4.60
N SER A 128 17.42 13.25 -3.68
CA SER A 128 17.75 12.80 -2.33
C SER A 128 18.42 11.42 -2.40
N VAL A 129 19.74 11.42 -2.62
CA VAL A 129 20.62 10.25 -2.53
C VAL A 129 20.62 9.78 -1.08
N GLY A 130 19.67 8.92 -0.72
CA GLY A 130 19.56 8.42 0.65
C GLY A 130 18.53 7.33 0.87
N LYS A 131 17.65 7.04 -0.11
CA LYS A 131 16.76 5.89 0.01
C LYS A 131 17.56 4.63 -0.30
N VAL A 132 18.07 3.97 0.73
CA VAL A 132 18.71 2.67 0.62
C VAL A 132 17.71 1.72 -0.05
N MET A 133 18.00 1.35 -1.29
CA MET A 133 17.10 0.54 -2.10
C MET A 133 17.13 -0.89 -1.54
N LEU A 134 15.98 -1.36 -1.08
CA LEU A 134 15.80 -2.76 -0.71
C LEU A 134 16.21 -3.63 -1.90
N SER A 135 17.01 -4.66 -1.66
CA SER A 135 17.36 -5.60 -2.73
C SER A 135 16.08 -6.24 -3.26
N SER A 136 15.97 -6.42 -4.58
CA SER A 136 14.83 -7.11 -5.19
C SER A 136 14.64 -8.52 -4.61
N ALA A 137 15.74 -9.17 -4.20
CA ALA A 137 15.69 -10.45 -3.52
C ALA A 137 14.99 -10.36 -2.15
N ASP A 138 15.30 -9.34 -1.35
CA ASP A 138 14.68 -9.13 -0.04
C ASP A 138 13.17 -8.86 -0.19
N ALA A 139 12.77 -8.09 -1.20
CA ALA A 139 11.36 -7.84 -1.50
C ALA A 139 10.60 -9.12 -1.90
N LEU A 140 11.21 -10.01 -2.70
CA LEU A 140 10.62 -11.30 -3.04
C LEU A 140 10.54 -12.24 -1.83
N LEU A 141 11.56 -12.23 -0.96
CA LEU A 141 11.54 -12.99 0.28
C LEU A 141 10.44 -12.48 1.22
N ASP A 142 10.26 -11.17 1.32
CA ASP A 142 9.18 -10.55 2.11
C ASP A 142 7.80 -10.90 1.57
N LEU A 143 7.64 -10.96 0.24
CA LEU A 143 6.38 -11.42 -0.38
C LEU A 143 6.04 -12.85 0.05
N ILE A 144 7.02 -13.76 0.01
CA ILE A 144 6.82 -15.16 0.41
C ILE A 144 6.53 -15.27 1.91
N ARG A 145 7.26 -14.51 2.76
CA ARG A 145 7.02 -14.46 4.21
C ARG A 145 5.62 -13.94 4.53
N ASN A 146 5.12 -12.94 3.78
CA ASN A 146 3.77 -12.42 3.96
C ASN A 146 2.69 -13.39 3.46
N MET A 147 2.98 -14.23 2.48
CA MET A 147 2.04 -15.27 2.02
C MET A 147 1.79 -16.36 3.09
N PHE A 148 2.76 -16.63 3.98
CA PHE A 148 2.62 -17.55 5.12
C PHE A 148 2.94 -16.84 6.45
N PRO A 149 1.98 -16.06 7.00
CA PRO A 149 2.23 -15.31 8.24
C PRO A 149 2.46 -16.24 9.44
N SER A 150 3.31 -15.81 10.38
CA SER A 150 3.58 -16.50 11.64
C SER A 150 2.36 -16.62 12.54
N ASN A 151 1.48 -15.61 12.51
CA ASN A 151 0.26 -15.56 13.29
C ASN A 151 -0.85 -14.84 12.49
N LEU A 152 -2.05 -15.42 12.46
CA LEU A 152 -3.19 -14.88 11.73
C LEU A 152 -3.76 -13.61 12.37
N ILE A 153 -3.76 -13.54 13.70
CA ILE A 153 -4.23 -12.37 14.45
C ILE A 153 -3.24 -11.23 14.21
N GLU A 154 -1.94 -11.49 14.28
CA GLU A 154 -0.90 -10.50 13.95
C GLU A 154 -1.03 -10.00 12.51
N ALA A 155 -1.26 -10.91 11.55
CA ALA A 155 -1.46 -10.58 10.13
C ALA A 155 -2.62 -9.60 9.88
N SER A 156 -3.60 -9.51 10.80
CA SER A 156 -4.72 -8.57 10.68
C SER A 156 -4.35 -7.10 10.84
N PHE A 157 -3.26 -6.79 11.54
CA PHE A 157 -2.82 -5.43 11.80
C PHE A 157 -1.34 -5.19 11.48
N GLN A 158 -0.58 -6.24 11.17
CA GLN A 158 0.85 -6.16 10.83
C GLN A 158 1.21 -6.99 9.61
N GLN A 159 2.22 -6.51 8.87
CA GLN A 159 2.86 -7.25 7.77
C GLN A 159 4.39 -7.22 7.94
N TYR A 160 5.04 -8.28 7.46
CA TYR A 160 6.49 -8.44 7.50
C TYR A 160 7.16 -7.51 6.49
N ARG A 161 8.18 -6.77 6.92
CA ARG A 161 8.96 -5.88 6.06
C ARG A 161 10.41 -5.86 6.52
N THR A 162 11.32 -6.22 5.64
CA THR A 162 12.76 -6.14 5.89
C THR A 162 13.17 -4.67 5.96
N VAL A 163 13.85 -4.30 7.04
CA VAL A 163 14.41 -2.96 7.23
C VAL A 163 15.92 -3.04 7.07
N LEU A 164 16.48 -2.14 6.26
CA LEU A 164 17.92 -2.00 6.10
C LEU A 164 18.45 -1.07 7.17
N VAL A 165 19.20 -1.62 8.11
CA VAL A 165 19.89 -0.83 9.13
C VAL A 165 21.37 -0.75 8.78
N PRO A 166 21.96 0.45 8.68
CA PRO A 166 23.39 0.60 8.45
C PRO A 166 24.13 0.14 9.71
N VAL A 167 24.89 -0.96 9.63
CA VAL A 167 25.75 -1.40 10.72
C VAL A 167 27.16 -0.90 10.44
N VAL A 168 27.61 0.07 11.22
CA VAL A 168 29.00 0.52 11.18
C VAL A 168 29.84 -0.59 11.79
N LYS A 169 30.75 -1.20 11.01
CA LYS A 169 31.82 -1.99 11.60
C LYS A 169 32.69 -1.04 12.42
N SER A 170 32.58 -1.07 13.74
CA SER A 170 33.57 -0.41 14.59
C SER A 170 34.92 -1.10 14.30
N PRO A 171 35.93 -0.41 13.74
CA PRO A 171 37.26 -0.99 13.71
C PRO A 171 37.61 -1.28 15.18
N GLY A 172 37.98 -2.53 15.49
CA GLY A 172 38.38 -2.89 16.85
C GLY A 172 39.46 -1.91 17.30
N PHE A 173 39.15 -1.08 18.29
CA PHE A 173 40.02 0.00 18.71
C PHE A 173 41.37 -0.59 19.17
N PRO A 174 42.50 -0.35 18.47
CA PRO A 174 43.78 -0.47 19.14
C PRO A 174 43.83 0.62 20.21
N LYS A 175 44.03 0.26 21.49
CA LYS A 175 44.30 1.22 22.56
C LYS A 175 45.60 1.96 22.23
N ILE A 176 45.49 3.12 21.58
CA ILE A 176 46.61 4.04 21.38
C ILE A 176 46.43 5.18 22.40
N PRO A 177 47.39 5.40 23.33
CA PRO A 177 47.26 6.45 24.32
C PRO A 177 47.46 7.81 23.65
N GLY A 178 46.47 8.70 23.75
CA GLY A 178 46.66 10.14 23.46
C GLY A 178 45.91 10.76 22.28
N LYS A 179 44.94 10.07 21.63
CA LYS A 179 44.08 10.72 20.61
C LYS A 179 42.59 10.56 20.91
N SER A 180 41.88 11.68 20.84
CA SER A 180 40.49 11.90 21.22
C SER A 180 39.51 10.94 20.55
N LEU A 181 38.54 10.52 21.35
CA LEU A 181 37.38 9.69 21.06
C LEU A 181 36.66 10.12 19.76
N SER A 182 36.51 9.17 18.84
CA SER A 182 35.73 9.28 17.61
C SER A 182 34.25 9.01 17.91
N PHE A 183 33.42 10.06 17.94
CA PHE A 183 31.98 9.95 18.14
C PHE A 183 31.25 9.90 16.78
N ILE A 184 30.58 8.79 16.49
CA ILE A 184 29.60 8.69 15.41
C ILE A 184 28.26 9.13 16.00
N TYR A 185 27.68 10.22 15.48
CA TYR A 185 26.33 10.63 15.87
C TYR A 185 25.31 10.02 14.92
N PHE A 186 24.42 9.23 15.50
CA PHE A 186 23.30 8.60 14.83
C PHE A 186 22.08 9.50 14.99
N ALA A 187 21.72 10.25 13.95
CA ALA A 187 20.52 11.09 13.98
C ALA A 187 19.29 10.22 13.68
N PRO A 188 18.25 10.22 14.53
CA PRO A 188 17.01 9.51 14.22
C PRO A 188 16.35 10.14 12.98
N ASP A 189 15.86 9.30 12.07
CA ASP A 189 15.09 9.72 10.90
C ASP A 189 13.69 10.19 11.34
N ASP A 190 13.22 11.32 10.80
CA ASP A 190 11.96 11.97 11.22
C ASP A 190 10.72 11.10 10.91
N GLU A 191 10.84 10.18 9.94
CA GLU A 191 9.76 9.25 9.57
C GLU A 191 9.85 7.89 10.29
N ASN A 192 11.01 7.50 10.83
CA ASN A 192 11.17 6.23 11.53
C ASN A 192 12.31 6.29 12.58
N PRO A 193 12.00 6.40 13.88
CA PRO A 193 13.00 6.58 14.94
C PRO A 193 13.93 5.37 15.12
N GLU A 194 13.60 4.21 14.56
CA GLU A 194 14.46 3.02 14.55
C GLU A 194 15.60 3.11 13.51
N ILE A 195 15.40 3.92 12.45
CA ILE A 195 16.39 4.13 11.40
C ILE A 195 17.26 5.32 11.81
N HIS A 196 18.51 5.01 12.14
CA HIS A 196 19.50 6.01 12.47
C HIS A 196 20.32 6.34 11.23
N ARG A 197 20.31 7.61 10.80
CA ARG A 197 21.18 8.10 9.73
C ARG A 197 22.55 8.46 10.33
N PRO A 198 23.66 7.91 9.81
CA PRO A 198 24.97 8.34 10.25
C PRO A 198 25.26 9.73 9.67
N VAL A 199 25.45 10.73 10.54
CA VAL A 199 25.88 12.08 10.13
C VAL A 199 27.39 12.14 10.22
N PHE A 200 28.06 12.27 9.07
CA PHE A 200 29.51 12.35 8.98
C PHE A 200 29.97 13.80 9.15
N LEU A 201 30.66 14.09 10.24
CA LEU A 201 31.44 15.33 10.36
C LEU A 201 32.67 15.19 9.46
N GLU A 202 32.90 16.17 8.58
CA GLU A 202 33.82 16.17 7.40
C GLU A 202 35.32 15.88 7.66
N LEU A 203 35.72 15.37 8.83
CA LEU A 203 37.11 15.15 9.22
C LEU A 203 37.56 13.67 9.18
N THR A 204 36.87 12.78 8.46
CA THR A 204 37.14 11.33 8.49
C THR A 204 37.07 10.68 7.09
N PRO A 205 37.98 9.77 6.70
CA PRO A 205 37.73 8.85 5.58
C PRO A 205 36.53 7.94 5.90
N SER A 206 35.71 7.64 4.89
CA SER A 206 34.43 6.93 5.05
C SER A 206 34.62 5.53 5.67
N PRO A 207 33.98 5.20 6.81
CA PRO A 207 34.00 3.85 7.34
C PRO A 207 33.29 2.88 6.38
N GLU A 208 33.76 1.64 6.32
CA GLU A 208 33.18 0.57 5.49
C GLU A 208 31.78 0.22 6.05
N MET A 209 30.74 0.84 5.49
CA MET A 209 29.36 0.61 5.91
C MET A 209 28.88 -0.74 5.38
N THR A 210 28.58 -1.68 6.28
CA THR A 210 27.95 -2.93 5.88
C THR A 210 26.46 -2.83 6.24
N TYR A 211 25.59 -2.78 5.25
CA TYR A 211 24.14 -2.85 5.48
C TYR A 211 23.78 -4.26 5.93
N ARG A 212 23.04 -4.38 7.04
CA ARG A 212 22.43 -5.65 7.44
C ARG A 212 20.92 -5.54 7.27
N THR A 213 20.32 -6.58 6.70
CA THR A 213 18.88 -6.77 6.65
C THR A 213 18.41 -7.24 8.03
N LEU A 214 17.56 -6.47 8.68
CA LEU A 214 16.93 -6.85 9.94
C LEU A 214 15.44 -7.17 9.71
N PRO A 215 14.90 -8.17 10.43
CA PRO A 215 13.47 -8.43 10.42
C PRO A 215 12.73 -7.23 11.02
N GLY A 216 11.75 -6.69 10.30
CA GLY A 216 10.88 -5.63 10.77
C GLY A 216 9.41 -5.93 10.49
N THR A 217 8.52 -5.22 11.18
CA THR A 217 7.08 -5.25 10.94
C THR A 217 6.58 -3.85 10.59
N SER A 218 5.52 -3.77 9.80
CA SER A 218 4.80 -2.52 9.55
C SER A 218 3.35 -2.66 9.97
N ASN A 219 2.74 -1.58 10.45
CA ASN A 219 1.37 -1.53 10.98
C ASN A 219 0.29 -1.54 9.87
N GLU A 220 0.54 -2.25 8.78
CA GLU A 220 -0.41 -2.46 7.71
C GLU A 220 -0.91 -3.92 7.73
N MET A 221 -2.17 -4.12 7.36
CA MET A 221 -2.77 -5.44 7.31
C MET A 221 -2.13 -6.29 6.21
N ASN A 222 -1.67 -7.49 6.55
CA ASN A 222 -1.19 -8.47 5.58
C ASN A 222 -2.37 -9.16 4.88
N VAL A 223 -2.95 -8.48 3.90
CA VAL A 223 -4.09 -8.98 3.12
C VAL A 223 -3.74 -10.27 2.37
N LEU A 224 -2.50 -10.40 1.88
CA LEU A 224 -2.05 -11.57 1.12
C LEU A 224 -2.12 -12.84 1.98
N GLY A 225 -1.55 -12.81 3.17
CA GLY A 225 -1.58 -13.95 4.10
C GLY A 225 -3.00 -14.32 4.51
N ILE A 226 -3.85 -13.32 4.77
CA ILE A 226 -5.27 -13.53 5.13
C ILE A 226 -6.03 -14.20 3.98
N VAL A 227 -5.83 -13.76 2.73
CA VAL A 227 -6.47 -14.35 1.56
C VAL A 227 -6.06 -15.82 1.38
N ILE A 228 -4.77 -16.13 1.50
CA ILE A 228 -4.25 -17.49 1.32
C ILE A 228 -4.74 -18.41 2.43
N PHE A 229 -4.72 -17.94 3.67
CA PHE A 229 -5.29 -18.69 4.80
C PHE A 229 -6.79 -18.93 4.62
N SER A 230 -7.56 -17.88 4.31
CA SER A 230 -9.02 -17.99 4.12
C SER A 230 -9.38 -18.92 2.97
N ALA A 231 -8.59 -18.88 1.88
CA ALA A 231 -8.79 -19.75 0.73
C ALA A 231 -8.50 -21.22 1.06
N THR A 232 -7.40 -21.49 1.77
CA THR A 232 -7.04 -22.85 2.19
C THR A 232 -8.07 -23.44 3.16
N ILE A 233 -8.54 -22.67 4.15
CA ILE A 233 -9.62 -23.10 5.04
C ILE A 233 -10.92 -23.33 4.26
N GLY A 234 -11.32 -22.42 3.37
CA GLY A 234 -12.52 -22.58 2.56
C GLY A 234 -12.50 -23.87 1.73
N LEU A 235 -11.37 -24.19 1.11
CA LEU A 235 -11.18 -25.44 0.38
C LEU A 235 -11.21 -26.68 1.28
N LEU A 236 -10.64 -26.60 2.49
CA LEU A 236 -10.67 -27.71 3.45
C LEU A 236 -12.10 -27.97 3.95
N LEU A 237 -12.86 -26.93 4.26
CA LEU A 237 -14.27 -27.03 4.66
C LEU A 237 -15.11 -27.65 3.54
N GLY A 238 -14.92 -27.22 2.29
CA GLY A 238 -15.61 -27.82 1.15
C GLY A 238 -15.31 -29.32 0.95
N LYS A 239 -14.13 -29.79 1.40
CA LYS A 239 -13.80 -31.22 1.38
C LYS A 239 -14.39 -32.01 2.55
N MET A 240 -14.76 -31.34 3.63
CA MET A 240 -15.34 -31.98 4.82
C MET A 240 -16.84 -32.30 4.65
N GLY A 241 -17.49 -31.81 3.60
CA GLY A 241 -18.89 -32.10 3.30
C GLY A 241 -19.81 -31.68 4.44
N GLU A 242 -20.71 -32.54 4.87
CA GLU A 242 -21.68 -32.25 5.96
C GLU A 242 -21.04 -32.02 7.34
N ARG A 243 -19.73 -32.31 7.51
CA ARG A 243 -19.01 -32.12 8.77
C ARG A 243 -18.31 -30.75 8.88
N GLY A 244 -18.20 -30.00 7.78
CA GLY A 244 -17.51 -28.70 7.70
C GLY A 244 -18.49 -27.56 7.42
#